data_AF-I4H627-F1
#
_entry.id   AF-I4H627-F1
#
_cell.length_a   1.000
_cell.length_b   1.000
_cell.length_c   1.000
_cell.angle_alpha   90.00
_cell.angle_beta   90.00
_cell.angle_gamma   90.00
#
_symmetry.space_group_name_H-M   'P 1'
#
loop_
_entity.id
_entity.type
_entity.pdbx_description
1 polymer ?
#
loop_
_entity_poly.entity_id
_entity_poly.type
_entity_poly.pdbx_seq_one_letter_code
_entity_poly.pdbx_strand_id
1 'polypeptide(L)'
;MNQQIHLKPQFVLGAASMASGAALVVSVITDASLATILIYLGAFAGFLAVSKWLRSSHTERKIIRAKAITGMSAGVIATGAYDLSRLLIVKSFNIPLNPFKAIPVFGQLIIGANSSESAVLIWGILYHLLNGILFAVAYCFLFGNRNWKWGIAWAMCLEVAMFSIYPSWLHLQAVMQEFTIVSISGHLVYGSVLGLFCNRFLKINIGGSYGN
;
A
#
# COMPACT_ATOMS: atom_id res chain seq x y z
N MET A 1 -37.99 -2.07 -11.24
CA MET A 1 -36.93 -1.02 -11.30
C MET A 1 -35.68 -1.56 -10.63
N ASN A 2 -34.74 -2.11 -11.40
CA ASN A 2 -33.43 -2.51 -10.88
C ASN A 2 -32.58 -1.24 -10.74
N GLN A 3 -32.44 -0.71 -9.52
CA GLN A 3 -31.37 0.24 -9.22
C GLN A 3 -30.04 -0.53 -9.34
N GLN A 4 -29.42 -0.47 -10.51
CA GLN A 4 -28.03 -0.89 -10.63
C GLN A 4 -27.20 0.02 -9.73
N ILE A 5 -26.60 -0.56 -8.69
CA ILE A 5 -25.60 0.11 -7.87
C ILE A 5 -24.39 0.33 -8.79
N HIS A 6 -24.38 1.46 -9.48
CA HIS A 6 -23.22 1.88 -10.26
C HIS A 6 -22.13 2.30 -9.28
N LEU A 7 -21.28 1.35 -8.90
CA LEU A 7 -20.03 1.65 -8.18
C LEU A 7 -19.30 2.74 -8.96
N LYS A 8 -18.98 3.85 -8.28
CA LYS A 8 -18.24 4.95 -8.90
C LYS A 8 -16.95 4.36 -9.51
N PRO A 9 -16.60 4.68 -10.76
CA PRO A 9 -15.46 4.03 -11.45
C PRO A 9 -14.11 4.15 -10.73
N GLN A 10 -13.98 5.12 -9.84
CA GLN A 10 -12.80 5.33 -8.99
C GLN A 10 -12.65 4.24 -7.91
N PHE A 11 -13.77 3.65 -7.47
CA PHE A 11 -13.76 2.57 -6.48
C PHE A 11 -13.17 1.29 -7.06
N VAL A 12 -13.47 0.95 -8.30
CA VAL A 12 -12.92 -0.25 -8.98
C VAL A 12 -11.39 -0.16 -9.08
N LEU A 13 -10.86 0.98 -9.52
CA LEU A 13 -9.41 1.19 -9.62
C LEU A 13 -8.74 1.23 -8.24
N GLY A 14 -9.40 1.84 -7.25
CA GLY A 14 -8.94 1.83 -5.86
C GLY A 14 -8.84 0.42 -5.28
N ALA A 15 -9.90 -0.37 -5.41
CA ALA A 15 -9.94 -1.75 -4.95
C ALA A 15 -8.95 -2.65 -5.71
N ALA A 16 -8.85 -2.52 -7.04
CA ALA A 16 -7.86 -3.23 -7.84
C ALA A 16 -6.42 -2.91 -7.38
N SER A 17 -6.15 -1.67 -6.97
CA SER A 17 -4.85 -1.27 -6.43
C SER A 17 -4.56 -1.89 -5.06
N MET A 18 -5.51 -2.54 -4.39
CA MET A 18 -5.23 -3.28 -3.15
C MET A 18 -4.79 -4.73 -3.38
N ALA A 19 -4.62 -5.16 -4.64
CA ALA A 19 -4.32 -6.55 -5.00
C ALA A 19 -3.07 -7.11 -4.32
N SER A 20 -2.01 -6.33 -4.14
CA SER A 20 -0.79 -6.79 -3.45
C SER A 20 -1.02 -7.09 -1.97
N GLY A 21 -1.83 -6.26 -1.30
CA GLY A 21 -2.20 -6.47 0.10
C GLY A 21 -3.12 -7.68 0.24
N ALA A 22 -4.13 -7.79 -0.62
CA ALA A 22 -5.00 -8.96 -0.68
C ALA A 22 -4.21 -10.26 -0.95
N ALA A 23 -3.22 -10.21 -1.84
CA ALA A 23 -2.36 -11.35 -2.14
C ALA A 23 -1.58 -11.83 -0.90
N LEU A 24 -1.05 -10.90 -0.09
CA LEU A 24 -0.38 -11.25 1.16
C LEU A 24 -1.33 -11.89 2.16
N VAL A 25 -2.53 -11.31 2.35
CA VAL A 25 -3.52 -11.87 3.27
C VAL A 25 -3.87 -13.30 2.86
N VAL A 26 -4.15 -13.53 1.58
CA VAL A 26 -4.45 -14.88 1.07
C VAL A 26 -3.27 -15.81 1.27
N SER A 27 -2.06 -15.38 0.91
CA SER A 27 -0.83 -16.19 1.06
C SER A 27 -0.60 -16.61 2.50
N VAL A 28 -0.77 -15.70 3.46
CA VAL A 28 -0.60 -16.00 4.89
C VAL A 28 -1.67 -16.94 5.41
N ILE A 29 -2.93 -16.81 4.97
CA ILE A 29 -4.03 -17.66 5.43
C ILE A 29 -3.96 -19.06 4.83
N THR A 30 -3.58 -19.18 3.56
CA THR A 30 -3.59 -20.48 2.84
C THR A 30 -2.23 -21.15 2.77
N ASP A 31 -1.18 -20.52 3.30
CA ASP A 31 0.22 -20.93 3.17
C ASP A 31 0.68 -21.16 1.71
N ALA A 32 -0.01 -20.52 0.76
CA ALA A 32 0.28 -20.63 -0.66
C ALA A 32 1.32 -19.58 -1.08
N SER A 33 2.05 -19.87 -2.16
CA SER A 33 3.07 -18.96 -2.70
C SER A 33 2.49 -17.57 -2.99
N LEU A 34 3.10 -16.55 -2.40
CA LEU A 34 2.75 -15.16 -2.64
C LEU A 34 2.99 -14.79 -4.11
N ALA A 35 4.02 -15.34 -4.75
CA ALA A 35 4.29 -15.10 -6.17
C ALA A 35 3.11 -15.54 -7.05
N THR A 36 2.61 -16.75 -6.84
CA THR A 36 1.46 -17.29 -7.59
C THR A 36 0.21 -16.45 -7.38
N ILE A 37 -0.09 -16.08 -6.13
CA ILE A 37 -1.29 -15.26 -5.82
C ILE A 37 -1.14 -13.85 -6.40
N LEU A 38 0.05 -13.25 -6.34
CA LEU A 38 0.34 -11.96 -6.96
C LEU A 38 0.12 -11.99 -8.46
N ILE A 39 0.51 -13.06 -9.15
CA ILE A 39 0.27 -13.21 -10.58
C ILE A 39 -1.24 -13.21 -10.87
N TYR A 40 -2.02 -14.04 -10.17
CA TYR A 40 -3.46 -14.14 -10.43
C TYR A 40 -4.22 -12.86 -10.06
N LEU A 41 -4.02 -12.33 -8.85
CA LEU A 41 -4.70 -11.10 -8.41
C LEU A 41 -4.18 -9.87 -9.14
N GLY A 42 -2.88 -9.82 -9.46
CA GLY A 42 -2.28 -8.75 -10.26
C GLY A 42 -2.79 -8.75 -11.69
N ALA A 43 -2.90 -9.92 -12.34
CA ALA A 43 -3.49 -10.04 -13.67
C ALA A 43 -4.96 -9.61 -13.68
N PHE A 44 -5.74 -10.01 -12.67
CA PHE A 44 -7.13 -9.59 -12.55
C PHE A 44 -7.26 -8.08 -12.31
N ALA A 45 -6.47 -7.50 -11.40
CA ALA A 45 -6.42 -6.06 -11.16
C ALA A 45 -6.00 -5.28 -12.41
N GLY A 46 -5.00 -5.78 -13.14
CA GLY A 46 -4.55 -5.25 -14.42
C GLY A 46 -5.66 -5.27 -15.47
N PHE A 47 -6.39 -6.38 -15.59
CA PHE A 47 -7.55 -6.50 -16.46
C PHE A 47 -8.63 -5.46 -16.13
N LEU A 48 -8.95 -5.26 -14.84
CA LEU A 48 -9.91 -4.23 -14.41
C LEU A 48 -9.42 -2.82 -14.76
N ALA A 49 -8.14 -2.53 -14.52
CA ALA A 49 -7.53 -1.24 -14.81
C ALA A 49 -7.52 -0.93 -16.31
N VAL A 50 -7.08 -1.88 -17.14
CA VAL A 50 -7.06 -1.76 -18.60
C VAL A 50 -8.48 -1.63 -19.14
N SER A 51 -9.41 -2.48 -18.68
CA SER A 51 -10.82 -2.42 -19.09
C SER A 51 -11.43 -1.06 -18.80
N LYS A 52 -11.16 -0.49 -17.62
CA LYS A 52 -11.63 0.87 -17.28
C LYS A 52 -10.93 1.92 -18.15
N TRP A 53 -9.63 1.83 -18.36
CA TRP A 53 -8.88 2.78 -19.19
C TRP A 53 -9.42 2.85 -20.62
N LEU A 54 -9.65 1.69 -21.25
CA LEU A 54 -10.15 1.58 -22.62
C LEU A 54 -11.54 2.21 -22.76
N ARG A 55 -12.42 2.04 -21.77
CA ARG A 55 -13.78 2.61 -21.75
C ARG A 55 -13.86 4.06 -21.25
N SER A 56 -12.74 4.68 -20.89
CA SER A 56 -12.71 6.04 -20.35
C SER A 56 -12.57 7.08 -21.45
N SER A 57 -13.31 8.18 -21.32
CA SER A 57 -13.12 9.40 -22.12
C SER A 57 -11.73 10.00 -21.94
N HIS A 58 -11.33 10.91 -22.84
CA HIS A 58 -10.03 11.58 -22.77
C HIS A 58 -9.83 12.33 -21.43
N THR A 59 -10.87 13.02 -20.94
CA THR A 59 -10.85 13.72 -19.65
C THR A 59 -10.70 12.76 -18.48
N GLU A 60 -11.44 11.64 -18.47
CA GLU A 60 -11.29 10.61 -17.44
C GLU A 60 -9.88 9.99 -17.43
N ARG A 61 -9.31 9.72 -18.61
CA ARG A 61 -7.94 9.18 -18.72
C ARG A 61 -6.90 10.13 -18.11
N LYS A 62 -7.04 11.45 -18.30
CA LYS A 62 -6.19 12.45 -17.64
C LYS A 62 -6.28 12.34 -16.11
N ILE A 63 -7.50 12.22 -15.58
CA ILE A 63 -7.72 12.08 -14.12
C ILE A 63 -7.14 10.76 -13.59
N ILE A 64 -7.38 9.64 -14.28
CA ILE A 64 -6.85 8.32 -13.91
C ILE A 64 -5.32 8.37 -13.88
N ARG A 65 -4.69 8.92 -14.93
CA ARG A 65 -3.24 9.06 -15.01
C ARG A 65 -2.70 9.95 -13.89
N ALA A 66 -3.32 11.09 -13.63
CA ALA A 66 -2.91 11.99 -12.55
C ALA A 66 -2.97 11.28 -11.19
N LYS A 67 -4.06 10.57 -10.89
CA LYS A 67 -4.22 9.79 -9.65
C LYS A 67 -3.19 8.67 -9.53
N ALA A 68 -2.96 7.91 -10.59
CA ALA A 68 -1.97 6.83 -10.59
C ALA A 68 -0.55 7.36 -10.38
N ILE A 69 -0.12 8.38 -11.14
CA ILE A 69 1.23 8.96 -11.01
C ILE A 69 1.42 9.59 -9.63
N THR A 70 0.47 10.41 -9.17
CA THR A 70 0.58 11.00 -7.83
C THR A 70 0.59 9.94 -6.74
N GLY A 71 -0.22 8.89 -6.86
CA GLY A 71 -0.22 7.76 -5.92
C GLY A 71 1.11 7.02 -5.89
N MET A 72 1.71 6.75 -7.06
CA MET A 72 3.02 6.09 -7.16
C MET A 72 4.12 6.92 -6.51
N SER A 73 4.22 8.21 -6.86
CA SER A 73 5.23 9.10 -6.29
C SER A 73 5.03 9.30 -4.78
N ALA A 74 3.78 9.52 -4.34
CA ALA A 74 3.47 9.64 -2.93
C ALA A 74 3.78 8.35 -2.16
N GLY A 75 3.51 7.20 -2.75
CA GLY A 75 3.77 5.89 -2.15
C GLY A 75 5.24 5.62 -1.92
N VAL A 76 6.12 5.92 -2.88
CA VAL A 76 7.58 5.82 -2.70
C VAL A 76 8.03 6.69 -1.51
N ILE A 77 7.61 7.96 -1.49
CA ILE A 77 8.02 8.92 -0.47
C ILE A 77 7.46 8.55 0.91
N ALA A 78 6.18 8.18 0.98
CA ALA A 78 5.51 7.80 2.22
C ALA A 78 6.08 6.51 2.79
N THR A 79 6.42 5.52 1.95
CA THR A 79 7.06 4.27 2.39
C THR A 79 8.47 4.53 2.93
N GLY A 80 9.25 5.39 2.26
CA GLY A 80 10.56 5.81 2.77
C GLY A 80 10.45 6.54 4.11
N ALA A 81 9.48 7.45 4.26
CA ALA A 81 9.24 8.17 5.51
C ALA A 81 8.78 7.23 6.64
N TYR A 82 7.92 6.26 6.32
CA TYR A 82 7.49 5.19 7.22
C TYR A 82 8.70 4.41 7.76
N ASP A 83 9.54 3.87 6.87
CA ASP A 83 10.69 3.06 7.25
C ASP A 83 11.73 3.86 8.04
N LEU A 84 12.01 5.08 7.61
CA LEU A 84 12.92 5.98 8.32
C LEU A 84 12.41 6.30 9.72
N SER A 85 11.12 6.61 9.87
CA SER A 85 10.55 6.91 11.19
C SER A 85 10.65 5.74 12.15
N ARG A 86 10.35 4.52 11.69
CA ARG A 86 10.45 3.30 12.50
C ARG A 86 11.89 3.01 12.90
N LEU A 87 12.83 3.18 11.98
CA LEU A 87 14.25 3.04 12.25
C LEU A 87 14.73 4.05 13.30
N LEU A 88 14.34 5.33 13.17
CA LEU A 88 14.71 6.38 14.11
C LEU A 88 14.14 6.09 15.50
N ILE A 89 12.87 5.70 15.62
CA ILE A 89 12.26 5.37 16.92
C ILE A 89 13.01 4.22 17.59
N VAL A 90 13.24 3.11 16.86
CA VAL A 90 13.93 1.94 17.42
C VAL A 90 15.34 2.30 17.90
N LYS A 91 16.09 3.07 17.10
CA LYS A 91 17.46 3.48 17.45
C LYS A 91 17.50 4.51 18.59
N SER A 92 16.63 5.51 18.57
CA SER A 92 16.63 6.58 19.58
C SER A 92 16.23 6.09 20.96
N PHE A 93 15.38 5.07 21.05
CA PHE A 93 14.88 4.53 22.32
C PHE A 93 15.49 3.17 22.69
N ASN A 94 16.51 2.69 21.95
CA ASN A 94 17.15 1.38 22.15
C ASN A 94 16.14 0.22 22.26
N ILE A 95 15.10 0.25 21.43
CA ILE A 95 14.04 -0.76 21.46
C ILE A 95 14.58 -2.07 20.85
N PRO A 96 14.47 -3.23 21.53
CA PRO A 96 14.99 -4.52 21.05
C PRO A 96 14.06 -5.17 20.00
N LEU A 97 13.61 -4.40 19.01
CA LEU A 97 12.72 -4.81 17.93
C LEU A 97 13.40 -4.55 16.59
N ASN A 98 13.44 -5.54 15.70
CA ASN A 98 13.80 -5.29 14.31
C ASN A 98 12.57 -4.76 13.53
N PRO A 99 12.53 -3.47 13.14
CA PRO A 99 11.38 -2.92 12.42
C PRO A 99 11.22 -3.54 11.02
N PHE A 100 12.26 -4.17 10.48
CA PHE A 100 12.27 -4.74 9.14
C PHE A 100 12.09 -6.27 9.13
N LYS A 101 11.69 -6.88 10.25
CA LYS A 101 11.53 -8.35 10.39
C LYS A 101 10.64 -8.97 9.31
N ALA A 102 9.62 -8.25 8.82
CA ALA A 102 8.71 -8.75 7.80
C ALA A 102 9.33 -8.83 6.39
N ILE A 103 10.36 -8.01 6.09
CA ILE A 103 10.91 -7.88 4.73
C ILE A 103 11.46 -9.24 4.21
N PRO A 104 12.35 -9.94 4.93
CA PRO A 104 12.83 -11.25 4.46
C PRO A 104 11.70 -12.28 4.32
N VAL A 105 10.67 -12.21 5.17
CA VAL A 105 9.54 -13.15 5.11
C VAL A 105 8.76 -12.98 3.80
N PHE A 106 8.53 -11.75 3.35
CA PHE A 106 7.92 -11.52 2.03
C PHE A 106 8.75 -12.13 0.90
N GLY A 107 10.08 -12.00 0.97
CA GLY A 107 10.99 -12.62 0.01
C GLY A 107 10.84 -14.13 -0.03
N GLN A 108 10.85 -14.78 1.13
CA GLN A 108 10.68 -16.23 1.25
C GLN A 108 9.33 -16.69 0.69
N LEU A 109 8.24 -15.94 0.91
CA LEU A 109 6.93 -16.25 0.34
C LEU A 109 6.89 -16.14 -1.20
N ILE A 110 7.79 -15.35 -1.80
CA ILE A 110 7.84 -15.14 -3.25
C ILE A 110 8.77 -16.16 -3.92
N ILE A 111 10.00 -16.31 -3.42
CA ILE A 111 11.04 -17.13 -4.08
C ILE A 111 11.41 -18.42 -3.33
N GLY A 112 10.72 -18.73 -2.24
CA GLY A 112 10.96 -19.91 -1.41
C GLY A 112 12.08 -19.73 -0.38
N ALA A 113 11.98 -20.46 0.73
CA ALA A 113 12.90 -20.36 1.87
C ALA A 113 14.32 -20.90 1.60
N ASN A 114 14.49 -21.75 0.58
CA ASN A 114 15.79 -22.33 0.21
C ASN A 114 16.63 -21.43 -0.71
N SER A 115 16.12 -20.25 -1.06
CA SER A 115 16.83 -19.27 -1.87
C SER A 115 17.94 -18.57 -1.07
N SER A 116 18.92 -17.96 -1.76
CA SER A 116 19.99 -17.22 -1.09
C SER A 116 19.46 -16.02 -0.29
N GLU A 117 20.13 -15.69 0.81
CA GLU A 117 19.73 -14.59 1.71
C GLU A 117 19.59 -13.26 0.96
N SER A 118 20.53 -12.95 0.07
CA SER A 118 20.49 -11.74 -0.77
C SER A 118 19.27 -11.70 -1.68
N ALA A 119 18.91 -12.82 -2.31
CA ALA A 119 17.74 -12.89 -3.18
C ALA A 119 16.45 -12.70 -2.37
N VAL A 120 16.36 -13.35 -1.20
CA VAL A 120 15.23 -13.19 -0.27
C VAL A 120 15.08 -11.73 0.13
N LEU A 121 16.16 -11.06 0.50
CA LEU A 121 16.12 -9.65 0.90
C LEU A 121 15.68 -8.74 -0.26
N ILE A 122 16.22 -8.95 -1.46
CA ILE A 122 15.87 -8.15 -2.65
C ILE A 122 14.37 -8.28 -2.95
N TRP A 123 13.84 -9.50 -3.04
CA TRP A 123 12.43 -9.72 -3.33
C TRP A 123 11.51 -9.21 -2.22
N GLY A 124 11.96 -9.31 -0.97
CA GLY A 124 11.27 -8.73 0.17
C GLY A 124 11.15 -7.21 0.10
N ILE A 125 12.24 -6.51 -0.23
CA ILE A 125 12.27 -5.05 -0.38
C ILE A 125 11.38 -4.62 -1.55
N LEU A 126 11.48 -5.30 -2.68
CA LEU A 126 10.66 -5.02 -3.87
C LEU A 126 9.17 -5.17 -3.55
N TYR A 127 8.79 -6.23 -2.84
CA TYR A 127 7.41 -6.44 -2.44
C TYR A 127 6.93 -5.39 -1.43
N HIS A 128 7.72 -5.07 -0.41
CA HIS A 128 7.40 -4.04 0.57
C HIS A 128 7.14 -2.68 -0.10
N LEU A 129 8.02 -2.28 -1.02
CA LEU A 129 7.87 -1.06 -1.79
C LEU A 129 6.65 -1.10 -2.71
N LEU A 130 6.44 -2.20 -3.44
CA LEU A 130 5.26 -2.41 -4.28
C LEU A 130 3.97 -2.23 -3.48
N ASN A 131 3.90 -2.83 -2.30
CA ASN A 131 2.71 -2.79 -1.46
C ASN A 131 2.44 -1.36 -0.95
N GLY A 132 3.48 -0.66 -0.47
CA GLY A 132 3.39 0.73 -0.05
C GLY A 132 2.97 1.68 -1.19
N ILE A 133 3.45 1.45 -2.41
CA ILE A 133 3.04 2.18 -3.62
C ILE A 133 1.58 1.92 -3.94
N LEU A 134 1.16 0.67 -3.98
CA LEU A 134 -0.18 0.28 -4.39
C LEU A 134 -1.25 0.74 -3.38
N PHE A 135 -0.95 0.76 -2.08
CA PHE A 135 -1.81 1.39 -1.09
C PHE A 135 -1.94 2.90 -1.26
N ALA A 136 -0.89 3.61 -1.67
CA ALA A 136 -0.94 5.03 -1.97
C ALA A 136 -1.76 5.31 -3.26
N VAL A 137 -1.63 4.45 -4.28
CA VAL A 137 -2.46 4.51 -5.48
C VAL A 137 -3.94 4.27 -5.14
N ALA A 138 -4.23 3.29 -4.30
CA ALA A 138 -5.59 3.04 -3.80
C ALA A 138 -6.16 4.27 -3.10
N TYR A 139 -5.38 4.91 -2.21
CA TYR A 139 -5.77 6.16 -1.54
C TYR A 139 -6.12 7.28 -2.53
N CYS A 140 -5.28 7.51 -3.56
CA CYS A 140 -5.55 8.51 -4.60
C CYS A 140 -6.87 8.24 -5.34
N PHE A 141 -7.19 6.98 -5.62
CA PHE A 141 -8.44 6.62 -6.28
C PHE A 141 -9.65 6.80 -5.36
N LEU A 142 -9.58 6.32 -4.12
CA LEU A 142 -10.70 6.30 -3.18
C LEU A 142 -10.98 7.68 -2.56
N PHE A 143 -9.94 8.41 -2.17
CA PHE A 143 -10.06 9.66 -1.42
C PHE A 143 -9.55 10.88 -2.19
N GLY A 144 -8.61 10.70 -3.12
CA GLY A 144 -8.14 11.79 -3.97
C GLY A 144 -7.40 12.88 -3.20
N ASN A 145 -7.79 14.15 -3.41
CA ASN A 145 -7.11 15.32 -2.86
C ASN A 145 -7.61 15.71 -1.46
N ARG A 146 -8.00 14.75 -0.61
CA ARG A 146 -8.39 15.02 0.78
C ARG A 146 -7.18 15.45 1.62
N ASN A 147 -7.41 16.01 2.80
CA ASN A 147 -6.34 16.49 3.68
C ASN A 147 -5.59 15.33 4.37
N TRP A 148 -4.50 15.63 5.06
CA TRP A 148 -3.63 14.66 5.73
C TRP A 148 -4.34 13.73 6.73
N LYS A 149 -5.42 14.19 7.36
CA LYS A 149 -6.21 13.37 8.29
C LYS A 149 -6.82 12.14 7.62
N TRP A 150 -7.21 12.25 6.35
CA TRP A 150 -7.70 11.10 5.57
C TRP A 150 -6.58 10.12 5.24
N GLY A 151 -5.37 10.61 4.98
CA GLY A 151 -4.20 9.75 4.80
C GLY A 151 -3.87 8.97 6.08
N ILE A 152 -3.96 9.62 7.25
CA ILE A 152 -3.86 8.93 8.54
C ILE A 152 -4.96 7.88 8.70
N ALA A 153 -6.23 8.25 8.48
CA ALA A 153 -7.34 7.31 8.63
C ALA A 153 -7.15 6.07 7.74
N TRP A 154 -6.71 6.28 6.49
CA TRP A 154 -6.34 5.20 5.59
C TRP A 154 -5.20 4.32 6.13
N ALA A 155 -4.11 4.92 6.61
CA ALA A 155 -2.98 4.20 7.17
C ALA A 155 -3.37 3.42 8.44
N MET A 156 -4.29 3.94 9.25
CA MET A 156 -4.83 3.22 10.42
C MET A 156 -5.69 2.02 10.01
N CYS A 157 -6.43 2.09 8.90
CA CYS A 157 -7.11 0.89 8.38
C CYS A 157 -6.11 -0.20 7.96
N LEU A 158 -4.99 0.19 7.34
CA LEU A 158 -3.90 -0.74 7.00
C LEU A 158 -3.25 -1.31 8.27
N GLU A 159 -3.04 -0.47 9.28
CA GLU A 159 -2.52 -0.89 10.59
C GLU A 159 -3.43 -1.94 11.24
N VAL A 160 -4.74 -1.75 11.24
CA VAL A 160 -5.70 -2.74 11.76
C VAL A 160 -5.58 -4.06 11.01
N ALA A 161 -5.47 -4.03 9.68
CA ALA A 161 -5.26 -5.24 8.88
C ALA A 161 -3.93 -5.93 9.24
N MET A 162 -2.86 -5.15 9.41
CA MET A 162 -1.54 -5.66 9.81
C MET A 162 -1.58 -6.27 11.21
N PHE A 163 -2.20 -5.61 12.17
CA PHE A 163 -2.37 -6.09 13.55
C PHE A 163 -3.19 -7.37 13.66
N SER A 164 -4.11 -7.58 12.73
CA SER A 164 -4.92 -8.79 12.69
C SER A 164 -4.13 -10.02 12.23
N ILE A 165 -2.96 -9.83 11.62
CA ILE A 165 -2.20 -10.89 10.94
C ILE A 165 -0.79 -11.04 11.51
N TYR A 166 -0.02 -9.95 11.57
CA TYR A 166 1.42 -9.98 11.84
C TYR A 166 1.80 -10.48 13.23
N PRO A 167 1.09 -10.15 14.32
CA PRO A 167 1.46 -10.64 15.65
C PRO A 167 1.61 -12.16 15.72
N SER A 168 0.63 -12.89 15.18
CA SER A 168 0.65 -14.35 15.13
C SER A 168 1.61 -14.86 14.06
N TRP A 169 1.55 -14.30 12.86
CA TRP A 169 2.33 -14.76 11.71
C TRP A 169 3.85 -14.56 11.90
N LEU A 170 4.28 -13.46 12.49
CA LEU A 170 5.69 -13.11 12.71
C LEU A 170 6.20 -13.43 14.12
N HIS A 171 5.38 -14.10 14.94
CA HIS A 171 5.70 -14.48 16.32
C HIS A 171 6.19 -13.28 17.16
N LEU A 172 5.37 -12.24 17.25
CA LEU A 172 5.71 -10.96 17.91
C LEU A 172 5.20 -10.86 19.36
N GLN A 173 4.64 -11.93 19.91
CA GLN A 173 3.95 -11.94 21.21
C GLN A 173 4.83 -11.38 22.35
N ALA A 174 6.13 -11.66 22.33
CA ALA A 174 7.08 -11.20 23.33
C ALA A 174 7.45 -9.71 23.24
N VAL A 175 7.17 -9.04 22.12
CA VAL A 175 7.55 -7.64 21.84
C VAL A 175 6.36 -6.82 21.36
N MET A 176 5.15 -7.18 21.81
CA MET A 176 3.90 -6.59 21.32
C MET A 176 3.79 -5.10 21.62
N GLN A 177 4.26 -4.65 22.79
CA GLN A 177 4.19 -3.25 23.16
C GLN A 177 5.09 -2.38 22.27
N GLU A 178 6.33 -2.82 22.07
CA GLU A 178 7.33 -2.21 21.21
C GLU A 178 6.84 -2.18 19.75
N PHE A 179 6.34 -3.32 19.26
CA PHE A 179 5.78 -3.45 17.93
C PHE A 179 4.63 -2.46 17.73
N THR A 180 3.76 -2.30 18.72
CA THR A 180 2.62 -1.37 18.66
C THR A 180 3.06 0.07 18.54
N ILE A 181 3.97 0.51 19.40
CA ILE A 181 4.47 1.88 19.38
C ILE A 181 5.15 2.19 18.05
N VAL A 182 6.03 1.29 17.59
CA VAL A 182 6.81 1.48 16.36
C VAL A 182 5.90 1.42 15.13
N SER A 183 4.93 0.50 15.09
CA SER A 183 4.03 0.35 13.94
C SER A 183 3.04 1.50 13.80
N ILE A 184 2.37 1.89 14.89
CA ILE A 184 1.39 2.98 14.86
C ILE A 184 2.09 4.28 14.47
N SER A 185 3.24 4.57 15.08
CA SER A 185 4.03 5.76 14.75
C SER A 185 4.44 5.78 13.28
N GLY A 186 4.89 4.64 12.75
CA GLY A 186 5.18 4.49 11.33
C GLY A 186 3.98 4.84 10.46
N HIS A 187 2.83 4.22 10.71
CA HIS A 187 1.61 4.44 9.92
C HIS A 187 1.05 5.86 10.04
N LEU A 188 1.20 6.52 11.19
CA LEU A 188 0.90 7.93 11.35
C LEU A 188 1.76 8.79 10.41
N VAL A 189 3.06 8.50 10.31
CA VAL A 189 3.98 9.20 9.39
C VAL A 189 3.61 8.89 7.93
N TYR A 190 3.44 7.61 7.57
CA TYR A 190 3.03 7.20 6.23
C TYR A 190 1.77 7.94 5.77
N GLY A 191 0.71 7.88 6.59
CA GLY A 191 -0.58 8.47 6.29
C GLY A 191 -0.52 9.99 6.18
N SER A 192 0.25 10.65 7.06
CA SER A 192 0.44 12.10 7.02
C SER A 192 1.13 12.54 5.74
N VAL A 193 2.25 11.91 5.39
CA VAL A 193 3.03 12.22 4.17
C VAL A 193 2.19 11.95 2.93
N LEU A 194 1.54 10.79 2.86
CA LEU A 194 0.65 10.42 1.77
C LEU A 194 -0.45 11.47 1.56
N GLY A 195 -1.19 11.80 2.62
CA GLY A 195 -2.30 12.73 2.54
C GLY A 195 -1.87 14.16 2.17
N LEU A 196 -0.75 14.65 2.71
CA LEU A 196 -0.19 15.96 2.34
C LEU A 196 0.23 16.00 0.86
N PHE A 197 0.97 14.99 0.42
CA PHE A 197 1.49 14.92 -0.94
C PHE A 197 0.33 14.81 -1.96
N CYS A 198 -0.59 13.88 -1.75
CA CYS A 198 -1.76 13.72 -2.63
C CYS A 198 -2.64 14.97 -2.65
N ASN A 199 -2.86 15.64 -1.51
CA ASN A 199 -3.62 16.89 -1.46
C ASN A 199 -3.02 17.95 -2.37
N ARG A 200 -1.70 18.15 -2.29
CA ARG A 200 -0.96 19.17 -3.03
C ARG A 200 -0.96 18.89 -4.53
N PHE A 201 -0.52 17.70 -4.93
CA PHE A 201 -0.26 17.39 -6.33
C PHE A 201 -1.53 17.13 -7.14
N LEU A 202 -2.58 16.55 -6.55
CA LEU A 202 -3.84 16.37 -7.27
C LEU A 202 -4.59 17.68 -7.46
N LYS A 203 -4.49 18.64 -6.53
CA LYS A 203 -5.03 20.00 -6.74
C LYS A 203 -4.37 20.69 -7.93
N ILE A 204 -3.05 20.56 -8.07
CA ILE A 204 -2.31 21.13 -9.21
C ILE A 204 -2.72 20.45 -10.52
N ASN A 205 -2.62 19.11 -10.57
CA ASN A 205 -2.78 18.35 -11.82
C ASN A 205 -4.24 18.30 -12.32
N ILE A 206 -5.22 18.28 -11.42
CA ILE A 206 -6.65 18.22 -11.78
C ILE A 206 -7.26 19.61 -11.83
N GLY A 207 -6.90 20.51 -10.90
CA GLY A 207 -7.39 21.90 -10.90
C GLY A 207 -6.94 22.68 -12.13
N GLY A 208 -5.73 22.43 -12.64
CA GLY A 208 -5.26 23.01 -13.90
C GLY A 208 -5.92 22.43 -15.16
N SER A 209 -6.55 21.25 -15.09
CA SER A 209 -7.20 20.61 -16.26
C SER A 209 -8.59 21.19 -16.60
N TYR A 210 -9.15 22.03 -15.74
CA TYR A 210 -10.43 22.75 -15.97
C TYR A 210 -10.23 24.25 -16.26
N GLY A 211 -8.98 24.71 -16.36
CA GLY A 211 -8.62 26.13 -16.45
C GLY A 211 -8.10 26.61 -17.81
N ASN A 212 -8.21 25.80 -18.87
CA ASN A 212 -7.86 26.18 -20.25
C ASN A 212 -8.98 25.79 -21.21
#